data_AF-A0A3M6UI56-F1
#
_entry.id   AF-A0A3M6UI56-F1
#
_cell.length_a   1.000
_cell.length_b   1.000
_cell.length_c   1.000
_cell.angle_alpha   90.00
_cell.angle_beta   90.00
_cell.angle_gamma   90.00
#
_symmetry.space_group_name_H-M   'P 1'
#
loop_
_entity.id
_entity.type
_entity.pdbx_description
1 polymer ?
#
loop_
_entity_poly.entity_id
_entity_poly.type
_entity_poly.pdbx_seq_one_letter_code
_entity_poly.pdbx_strand_id
1 'polypeptide(L)'
;MDYPKFKVAKRPCRDRWTLLRTKYKRRMSEEIQATGMDAEVGELDKIIEDLIGKDAAIDNLIRKDAAIDSVKEGKKKAEADKKAAEEIRIKAMEWFGNTSKRGREDGEEGAKKKKRRSGSDAVEFLREKAKLEHSLREEELQLRKDQQSQTLLILQQQQQMNQALLTLMEKFLPKERD
;
A
#
# COMPACT_ATOMS: atom_id res chain seq x y z
N MET A 1 8.49 54.50 7.58
CA MET A 1 8.82 53.74 6.36
C MET A 1 7.52 53.25 5.76
N ASP A 2 7.10 53.83 4.64
CA ASP A 2 5.95 53.34 3.89
C ASP A 2 6.44 52.16 3.03
N TYR A 3 5.91 50.96 3.28
CA TYR A 3 6.36 49.77 2.59
C TYR A 3 5.58 49.62 1.27
N PRO A 4 6.28 49.40 0.14
CA PRO A 4 5.60 49.22 -1.13
C PRO A 4 4.64 48.02 -1.07
N LYS A 5 3.36 48.27 -1.39
CA LYS A 5 2.31 47.25 -1.39
C LYS A 5 2.28 46.54 -2.74
N PHE A 6 2.89 45.37 -2.80
CA PHE A 6 2.82 44.50 -3.99
C PHE A 6 1.59 43.60 -3.92
N LYS A 7 0.78 43.58 -4.98
CA LYS A 7 -0.27 42.58 -5.16
C LYS A 7 0.33 41.35 -5.82
N VAL A 8 0.71 40.35 -5.02
CA VAL A 8 1.30 39.09 -5.51
C VAL A 8 0.40 37.91 -5.14
N ALA A 9 0.13 37.02 -6.09
CA ALA A 9 -0.60 35.79 -5.83
C ALA A 9 0.23 34.81 -4.98
N LYS A 10 -0.42 34.03 -4.13
CA LYS A 10 0.25 33.10 -3.20
C LYS A 10 1.11 32.04 -3.90
N ARG A 11 0.66 31.54 -5.05
CA ARG A 11 1.34 30.44 -5.77
C ARG A 11 2.70 30.86 -6.32
N PRO A 12 2.84 31.97 -7.09
CA PRO A 12 4.14 32.49 -7.50
C PRO A 12 5.13 32.72 -6.36
N CYS A 13 4.66 33.21 -5.19
CA CYS A 13 5.53 33.39 -4.03
C CYS A 13 6.11 32.05 -3.53
N ARG A 14 5.28 31.00 -3.44
CA ARG A 14 5.73 29.67 -3.02
C ARG A 14 6.67 29.04 -4.04
N ASP A 15 6.37 29.17 -5.32
CA ASP A 15 7.20 28.62 -6.39
C ASP A 15 8.58 29.32 -6.41
N ARG A 16 8.59 30.66 -6.25
CA ARG A 16 9.83 31.43 -6.14
C ARG A 16 10.64 31.09 -4.89
N TRP A 17 9.98 30.92 -3.75
CA TRP A 17 10.63 30.48 -2.51
C TRP A 17 11.29 29.11 -2.69
N THR A 18 10.57 28.16 -3.29
CA THR A 18 11.09 26.80 -3.58
C THR A 18 12.32 26.85 -4.47
N LEU A 19 12.31 27.72 -5.49
CA LEU A 19 13.45 27.92 -6.37
C LEU A 19 14.66 28.50 -5.61
N LEU A 20 14.46 29.53 -4.80
CA LEU A 20 15.53 30.17 -4.01
C LEU A 20 16.15 29.18 -3.02
N ARG A 21 15.31 28.47 -2.27
CA ARG A 21 15.73 27.42 -1.32
C ARG A 21 16.56 26.33 -2.02
N THR A 22 16.10 25.86 -3.17
CA THR A 22 16.80 24.80 -3.93
C THR A 22 18.14 25.30 -4.47
N LYS A 23 18.19 26.52 -5.03
CA LYS A 23 19.43 27.11 -5.54
C LYS A 23 20.47 27.32 -4.45
N TYR A 24 20.05 27.85 -3.30
CA TYR A 24 20.92 28.06 -2.14
C TYR A 24 21.53 26.73 -1.66
N LYS A 25 20.70 25.71 -1.41
CA LYS A 25 21.18 24.39 -0.97
C LYS A 25 22.14 23.74 -1.97
N ARG A 26 21.84 23.84 -3.26
CA ARG A 26 22.69 23.31 -4.33
C ARG A 26 24.06 24.00 -4.32
N ARG A 27 24.08 25.34 -4.29
CA ARG A 27 25.33 26.11 -4.28
C ARG A 27 26.19 25.75 -3.05
N MET A 28 25.61 25.75 -1.85
CA MET A 28 26.35 25.38 -0.63
C MET A 28 26.93 23.95 -0.73
N SER A 29 26.17 22.99 -1.26
CA SER A 29 26.65 21.62 -1.44
C SER A 29 27.76 21.51 -2.49
N GLU A 30 27.66 22.25 -3.60
CA GLU A 30 28.67 22.26 -4.67
C GLU A 30 29.98 22.89 -4.18
N GLU A 31 29.92 23.99 -3.42
CA GLU A 31 31.11 24.65 -2.88
C GLU A 31 31.84 23.78 -1.85
N ILE A 32 31.10 23.11 -0.95
CA ILE A 32 31.65 22.13 -0.02
C ILE A 32 32.30 20.96 -0.79
N GLN A 33 31.65 20.47 -1.83
CA GLN A 33 32.16 19.33 -2.62
C GLN A 33 33.40 19.68 -3.45
N ALA A 34 33.44 20.88 -4.05
CA ALA A 34 34.52 21.30 -4.92
C ALA A 34 35.77 21.72 -4.15
N THR A 35 35.58 22.47 -3.06
CA THR A 35 36.65 23.16 -2.35
C THR A 35 37.01 22.51 -1.02
N GLY A 36 36.10 21.71 -0.46
CA GLY A 36 36.25 21.15 0.89
C GLY A 36 36.22 22.20 2.00
N MET A 37 35.87 23.44 1.67
CA MET A 37 35.82 24.59 2.57
C MET A 37 34.42 25.19 2.54
N ASP A 38 34.02 25.82 3.64
CA ASP A 38 32.72 26.47 3.74
C ASP A 38 32.61 27.68 2.81
N ALA A 39 31.46 27.78 2.15
CA ALA A 39 31.07 28.90 1.31
C ALA A 39 30.98 30.20 2.11
N GLU A 40 31.33 31.33 1.48
CA GLU A 40 31.09 32.64 2.07
C GLU A 40 29.58 32.92 2.15
N VAL A 41 29.06 33.07 3.38
CA VAL A 41 27.63 33.27 3.63
C VAL A 41 27.29 34.77 3.63
N GLY A 42 26.56 35.22 2.59
CA GLY A 42 26.06 36.58 2.50
C GLY A 42 24.84 36.86 3.38
N GLU A 43 24.44 38.13 3.51
CA GLU A 43 23.24 38.51 4.30
C GLU A 43 21.95 37.86 3.78
N LEU A 44 21.80 37.76 2.46
CA LEU A 44 20.65 37.08 1.83
C LEU A 44 20.62 35.59 2.18
N ASP A 45 21.78 34.97 2.30
CA ASP A 45 21.89 33.55 2.61
C ASP A 45 21.47 33.27 4.05
N LYS A 46 21.86 34.15 4.99
CA LYS A 46 21.38 34.10 6.39
C LYS A 46 19.86 34.20 6.47
N ILE A 47 19.26 35.09 5.67
CA ILE A 47 17.79 35.22 5.61
C ILE A 47 17.14 33.94 5.06
N ILE A 48 17.74 33.32 4.04
CA ILE A 48 17.25 32.05 3.49
C ILE A 48 17.36 30.93 4.53
N GLU A 49 18.49 30.83 5.25
CA GLU A 49 18.67 29.86 6.34
C GLU A 49 17.63 30.03 7.44
N ASP A 50 17.40 31.26 7.90
CA ASP A 50 16.39 31.58 8.92
C ASP A 50 14.97 31.16 8.48
N LEU A 51 14.62 31.43 7.22
CA LEU A 51 13.32 31.03 6.66
C LEU A 51 13.21 29.50 6.54
N ILE A 52 14.29 28.81 6.15
CA ILE A 52 14.33 27.34 6.15
C ILE A 52 14.13 26.80 7.57
N GLY A 53 14.75 27.41 8.58
CA GLY A 53 14.58 27.04 9.99
C GLY A 53 13.14 27.21 10.47
N LYS A 54 12.49 28.32 10.09
CA LYS A 54 11.06 28.57 10.38
C LYS A 54 10.15 27.55 9.69
N ASP A 55 10.39 27.23 8.42
CA ASP A 55 9.65 26.19 7.71
C ASP A 55 9.76 24.84 8.42
N ALA A 56 10.97 24.45 8.85
CA ALA A 56 11.18 23.20 9.59
C ALA A 56 10.48 23.18 10.95
N ALA A 57 10.45 24.31 11.66
CA ALA A 57 9.72 24.43 12.92
C ALA A 57 8.20 24.26 12.71
N ILE A 58 7.65 24.87 11.65
CA ILE A 58 6.23 24.73 11.29
C ILE A 58 5.91 23.27 10.93
N ASP A 59 6.72 22.63 10.10
CA ASP A 59 6.53 21.21 9.74
C ASP A 59 6.53 20.30 10.98
N ASN A 60 7.42 20.57 11.93
CA ASN A 60 7.48 19.83 13.19
C ASN A 60 6.24 20.05 14.07
N LEU A 61 5.69 21.27 14.10
CA LEU A 61 4.43 21.55 14.80
C LEU A 61 3.27 20.79 14.16
N ILE A 62 3.14 20.84 12.83
CA ILE A 62 2.09 20.11 12.09
C ILE A 62 2.18 18.61 12.38
N ARG A 63 3.39 18.03 12.38
CA ARG A 63 3.60 16.61 12.72
C ARG A 63 3.21 16.28 14.15
N LYS A 64 3.55 17.15 15.11
CA LYS A 64 3.16 16.96 16.52
C LYS A 64 1.65 17.01 16.69
N ASP A 65 0.97 17.95 16.04
CA ASP A 65 -0.49 18.07 16.11
C ASP A 65 -1.17 16.82 15.51
N ALA A 66 -0.71 16.37 14.33
CA ALA A 66 -1.20 15.15 13.71
C ALA A 66 -0.98 13.90 14.60
N ALA A 67 0.19 13.81 15.26
CA ALA A 67 0.47 12.74 16.21
C ALA A 67 -0.47 12.79 17.42
N ILE A 68 -0.74 13.97 17.98
CA ILE A 68 -1.66 14.15 19.10
C ILE A 68 -3.07 13.70 18.71
N ASP A 69 -3.55 14.04 17.52
CA ASP A 69 -4.88 13.67 17.06
C ASP A 69 -4.99 12.16 16.85
N SER A 70 -3.97 11.51 16.28
CA SER A 70 -3.93 10.04 16.14
C SER A 70 -3.97 9.32 17.49
N VAL A 71 -3.28 9.86 18.51
CA VAL A 71 -3.28 9.29 19.88
C VAL A 71 -4.65 9.47 20.54
N LYS A 72 -5.30 10.61 20.35
CA LYS A 72 -6.65 10.86 20.87
C LYS A 72 -7.68 9.92 20.25
N GLU A 73 -7.61 9.70 18.93
CA GLU A 73 -8.50 8.75 18.24
C GLU A 73 -8.26 7.31 18.70
N GLY A 74 -7.00 6.90 18.85
CA GLY A 74 -6.64 5.58 19.38
C GLY A 74 -7.20 5.34 20.78
N LYS A 75 -7.09 6.33 21.68
CA LYS A 75 -7.66 6.26 23.04
C LYS A 75 -9.18 6.15 23.03
N LYS A 76 -9.88 6.96 22.23
CA LYS A 76 -11.35 6.90 22.10
C LYS A 76 -11.82 5.53 21.60
N LYS A 77 -11.13 4.96 20.62
CA LYS A 77 -11.45 3.63 20.09
C LYS A 77 -11.25 2.54 21.16
N ALA A 78 -10.13 2.57 21.88
CA ALA A 78 -9.87 1.62 22.96
C ALA A 78 -10.90 1.71 24.08
N GLU A 79 -11.35 2.91 24.43
CA GLU A 79 -12.41 3.12 25.42
C GLU A 79 -13.77 2.60 24.95
N ALA A 80 -14.13 2.86 23.68
CA ALA A 80 -15.35 2.34 23.08
C ALA A 80 -15.36 0.81 23.03
N ASP A 81 -14.25 0.18 22.64
CA ASP A 81 -14.10 -1.28 22.62
C ASP A 81 -14.22 -1.88 24.02
N LYS A 82 -13.62 -1.23 25.03
CA LYS A 82 -13.74 -1.65 26.43
C LYS A 82 -15.18 -1.60 26.92
N LYS A 83 -15.89 -0.51 26.64
CA LYS A 83 -17.30 -0.34 27.02
C LYS A 83 -18.19 -1.39 26.33
N ALA A 84 -17.98 -1.63 25.03
CA ALA A 84 -18.71 -2.66 24.29
C ALA A 84 -18.46 -4.06 24.87
N ALA A 85 -17.23 -4.38 25.26
CA ALA A 85 -16.90 -5.66 25.89
C ALA A 85 -17.59 -5.81 27.27
N GLU A 86 -17.62 -4.75 28.08
CA GLU A 86 -18.32 -4.74 29.36
C GLU A 86 -19.83 -4.90 29.19
N GLU A 87 -20.45 -4.23 28.21
CA GLU A 87 -21.88 -4.38 27.89
C GLU A 87 -22.21 -5.82 27.48
N ILE A 88 -21.38 -6.46 26.64
CA ILE A 88 -21.55 -7.88 26.27
C ILE A 88 -21.46 -8.77 27.51
N ARG A 89 -20.49 -8.52 28.38
CA ARG A 89 -20.32 -9.28 29.63
C ARG A 89 -21.54 -9.15 30.55
N ILE A 90 -22.05 -7.93 30.75
CA ILE A 90 -23.24 -7.68 31.57
C ILE A 90 -24.45 -8.40 30.98
N LYS A 91 -24.69 -8.24 29.68
CA LYS A 91 -25.81 -8.89 28.98
C LYS A 91 -25.74 -10.42 29.05
N ALA A 92 -24.55 -11.00 28.99
CA ALA A 92 -24.34 -12.44 29.16
C ALA A 92 -24.67 -12.90 30.59
N MET A 93 -24.22 -12.15 31.61
CA MET A 93 -24.52 -12.42 33.02
C MET A 93 -26.02 -12.29 33.33
N GLU A 94 -26.69 -11.28 32.77
CA GLU A 94 -28.14 -11.12 32.87
C GLU A 94 -28.90 -12.29 32.22
N TRP A 95 -28.47 -12.73 31.03
CA TRP A 95 -29.07 -13.88 30.35
C TRP A 95 -28.94 -15.17 31.17
N PHE A 96 -27.75 -15.44 31.71
CA PHE A 96 -27.51 -16.59 32.60
C PHE A 96 -28.36 -16.52 33.88
N GLY A 97 -28.48 -15.34 34.48
CA GLY A 97 -29.35 -15.13 35.64
C GLY A 97 -30.83 -15.38 35.34
N ASN A 98 -31.31 -14.98 34.17
CA ASN A 98 -32.71 -15.18 33.74
C ASN A 98 -33.03 -16.64 33.40
N THR A 99 -32.12 -17.39 32.77
CA THR A 99 -32.33 -18.82 32.47
C THR A 99 -32.26 -19.68 33.74
N SER A 100 -31.40 -19.32 34.71
CA SER A 100 -31.36 -19.97 36.01
C SER A 100 -32.64 -19.76 36.83
N LYS A 101 -33.32 -18.61 36.69
CA LYS A 101 -34.59 -18.34 37.37
C LYS A 101 -35.75 -19.13 36.75
N ARG A 102 -35.80 -19.26 35.41
CA ARG A 102 -36.83 -20.07 34.72
C ARG A 102 -36.76 -21.56 35.05
N GLY A 103 -35.57 -22.09 35.36
CA GLY A 103 -35.41 -23.50 35.75
C GLY A 103 -35.82 -23.85 37.18
N ARG A 104 -36.21 -22.87 38.01
CA ARG A 104 -36.68 -23.10 39.38
C ARG A 104 -38.19 -22.96 39.57
N GLU A 105 -38.89 -22.42 38.58
CA GLU A 105 -40.32 -22.09 38.71
C GLU A 105 -41.25 -23.09 38.01
N ASP A 106 -40.76 -23.86 37.02
CA ASP A 106 -41.52 -24.94 36.41
C ASP A 106 -40.94 -26.30 36.79
N GLY A 107 -41.74 -27.07 37.53
CA GLY A 107 -41.57 -28.51 37.63
C GLY A 107 -41.84 -29.21 36.29
N GLU A 108 -41.32 -30.43 36.20
CA GLU A 108 -41.63 -31.48 35.22
C GLU A 108 -41.00 -31.45 33.81
N GLU A 109 -40.43 -32.63 33.52
CA GLU A 109 -40.21 -33.30 32.24
C GLU A 109 -39.39 -32.62 31.12
N GLY A 110 -38.16 -33.14 30.97
CA GLY A 110 -37.72 -33.67 29.68
C GLY A 110 -37.63 -32.68 28.52
N ALA A 111 -36.77 -31.67 28.64
CA ALA A 111 -36.50 -30.74 27.55
C ALA A 111 -35.89 -31.46 26.31
N LYS A 112 -36.74 -31.82 25.34
CA LYS A 112 -36.32 -32.30 24.02
C LYS A 112 -35.42 -31.23 23.37
N LYS A 113 -34.15 -31.55 23.15
CA LYS A 113 -33.19 -30.68 22.45
C LYS A 113 -33.74 -30.35 21.05
N LYS A 114 -34.17 -29.11 20.81
CA LYS A 114 -34.53 -28.62 19.47
C LYS A 114 -33.30 -28.75 18.55
N LYS A 115 -33.35 -29.67 17.59
CA LYS A 115 -32.36 -29.77 16.50
C LYS A 115 -32.39 -28.45 15.73
N ARG A 116 -31.27 -27.73 15.69
CA ARG A 116 -31.12 -26.48 14.93
C ARG A 116 -31.34 -26.81 13.44
N ARG A 117 -32.08 -25.94 12.73
CA ARG A 117 -32.30 -26.03 11.27
C ARG A 117 -30.93 -26.11 10.60
N SER A 118 -30.61 -27.26 10.00
CA SER A 118 -29.29 -27.56 9.42
C SER A 118 -29.00 -26.57 8.28
N GLY A 119 -27.84 -25.91 8.30
CA GLY A 119 -27.35 -25.05 7.22
C GLY A 119 -26.85 -25.83 6.01
N SER A 120 -27.49 -26.95 5.67
CA SER A 120 -27.07 -27.87 4.59
C SER A 120 -26.89 -27.14 3.28
N ASP A 121 -27.87 -26.29 2.94
CA ASP A 121 -27.93 -25.54 1.69
C ASP A 121 -26.74 -24.57 1.51
N ALA A 122 -26.39 -23.82 2.56
CA ALA A 122 -25.22 -22.93 2.52
C ALA A 122 -23.90 -23.71 2.41
N VAL A 123 -23.81 -24.88 3.04
CA VAL A 123 -22.61 -25.74 2.98
C VAL A 123 -22.48 -26.39 1.60
N GLU A 124 -23.60 -26.78 0.97
CA GLU A 124 -23.64 -27.32 -0.38
C GLU A 124 -23.21 -26.27 -1.41
N PHE A 125 -23.73 -25.04 -1.32
CA PHE A 125 -23.30 -23.93 -2.18
C PHE A 125 -21.78 -23.67 -2.07
N LEU A 126 -21.23 -23.64 -0.86
CA LEU A 126 -19.78 -23.45 -0.65
C LEU A 126 -18.95 -24.60 -1.25
N ARG A 127 -19.45 -25.84 -1.17
CA ARG A 127 -18.78 -27.00 -1.78
C ARG A 127 -18.81 -26.94 -3.30
N GLU A 128 -19.95 -26.58 -3.91
CA GLU A 128 -20.04 -26.44 -5.37
C GLU A 128 -19.17 -25.31 -5.89
N LYS A 129 -19.19 -24.15 -5.22
CA LYS A 129 -18.32 -23.02 -5.55
C LYS A 129 -16.85 -23.41 -5.51
N ALA A 130 -16.41 -24.13 -4.47
CA ALA A 130 -15.02 -24.57 -4.35
C ALA A 130 -14.60 -25.52 -5.49
N LYS A 131 -15.50 -26.41 -5.94
CA LYS A 131 -15.24 -27.31 -7.08
C LYS A 131 -15.10 -26.53 -8.40
N LEU A 132 -15.99 -25.57 -8.64
CA LEU A 132 -15.95 -24.73 -9.84
C LEU A 132 -14.68 -23.88 -9.89
N GLU A 133 -14.31 -23.24 -8.78
CA GLU A 133 -13.07 -22.44 -8.70
C GLU A 133 -11.82 -23.30 -8.94
N HIS A 134 -11.81 -24.54 -8.43
CA HIS A 134 -10.71 -25.48 -8.67
C HIS A 134 -10.59 -25.87 -10.15
N SER A 135 -11.70 -26.27 -10.78
CA SER A 135 -11.74 -26.64 -12.20
C SER A 135 -11.27 -25.50 -13.09
N LEU A 136 -11.73 -24.27 -12.82
CA LEU A 136 -11.34 -23.09 -13.59
C LEU A 136 -9.84 -22.83 -13.48
N ARG A 137 -9.27 -22.97 -12.28
CA ARG A 137 -7.83 -22.80 -12.05
C ARG A 137 -7.00 -23.85 -12.78
N GLU A 138 -7.47 -25.09 -12.85
CA GLU A 138 -6.80 -26.16 -13.60
C GLU A 138 -6.82 -25.89 -15.11
N GLU A 139 -7.96 -25.46 -15.66
CA GLU A 139 -8.09 -25.08 -17.07
C GLU A 139 -7.19 -23.87 -17.42
N GLU A 140 -7.14 -22.85 -16.57
CA GLU A 140 -6.27 -21.68 -16.76
C GLU A 140 -4.79 -22.08 -16.78
N LEU A 141 -4.38 -22.96 -15.87
CA LEU A 141 -3.01 -23.46 -15.82
C LEU A 141 -2.66 -24.27 -17.08
N GLN A 142 -3.60 -25.08 -17.56
CA GLN A 142 -3.42 -25.89 -18.76
C GLN A 142 -3.27 -25.01 -20.01
N LEU A 143 -4.17 -24.03 -20.16
CA LEU A 143 -4.10 -23.07 -21.26
C LEU A 143 -2.77 -22.30 -21.26
N ARG A 144 -2.28 -21.92 -20.08
CA ARG A 144 -0.98 -21.25 -19.95
C ARG A 144 0.18 -22.15 -20.38
N LYS A 145 0.16 -23.44 -20.03
CA LYS A 145 1.17 -24.41 -20.48
C LYS A 145 1.12 -24.60 -22.00
N ASP A 146 -0.06 -24.67 -22.59
CA ASP A 146 -0.24 -24.83 -24.03
C ASP A 146 0.24 -23.59 -24.80
N GLN A 147 -0.01 -22.39 -24.28
CA GLN A 147 0.55 -21.15 -24.85
C GLN A 147 2.08 -21.14 -24.79
N GLN A 148 2.67 -21.59 -23.67
CA GLN A 148 4.12 -21.70 -23.52
C GLN A 148 4.73 -22.76 -24.48
N SER A 149 4.08 -23.90 -24.65
CA SER A 149 4.56 -24.94 -25.57
C SER A 149 4.48 -24.49 -27.02
N GLN A 150 3.40 -23.81 -27.43
CA GLN A 150 3.26 -23.25 -28.77
C GLN A 150 4.32 -22.18 -29.05
N THR A 151 4.60 -21.29 -28.09
CA THR A 151 5.65 -20.26 -28.27
C THR A 151 7.03 -20.87 -28.39
N LEU A 152 7.35 -21.92 -27.60
CA LEU A 152 8.61 -22.66 -27.74
C LEU A 152 8.74 -23.36 -29.09
N LEU A 153 7.65 -23.95 -29.59
CA LEU A 153 7.62 -24.61 -30.90
C LEU A 153 7.89 -23.62 -32.05
N ILE A 154 7.25 -22.45 -32.01
CA ILE A 154 7.46 -21.39 -33.00
C ILE A 154 8.91 -20.90 -32.96
N LEU A 155 9.48 -20.71 -31.76
CA LEU A 155 10.88 -20.31 -31.60
C LEU A 155 11.83 -21.36 -32.17
N GLN A 156 11.57 -22.65 -31.92
CA GLN A 156 12.37 -23.73 -32.47
C GLN A 156 12.31 -23.75 -34.01
N GLN A 157 11.12 -23.59 -34.60
CA GLN A 157 10.97 -23.51 -36.05
C GLN A 157 11.73 -22.31 -36.63
N GLN A 158 11.67 -21.15 -35.97
CA GLN A 158 12.42 -19.96 -36.39
C GLN A 158 13.93 -20.20 -36.34
N GLN A 159 14.44 -20.86 -35.29
CA GLN A 159 15.86 -21.22 -35.20
C GLN A 159 16.29 -22.16 -36.32
N GLN A 160 15.47 -23.18 -36.65
CA GLN A 160 15.75 -24.09 -37.76
C GLN A 160 15.77 -23.36 -39.12
N MET A 161 14.82 -22.46 -39.36
CA MET A 161 14.82 -21.64 -40.59
C MET A 161 16.08 -20.77 -40.68
N ASN A 162 16.49 -20.14 -39.57
CA ASN A 162 17.70 -19.32 -39.54
C ASN A 162 18.97 -20.16 -39.79
N GLN A 163 19.06 -21.36 -39.21
CA GLN A 163 20.17 -22.28 -39.47
C GLN A 163 20.21 -22.76 -40.93
N ALA A 164 19.06 -23.06 -41.52
CA ALA A 164 18.96 -23.45 -42.93
C ALA A 164 19.41 -22.31 -43.86
N LEU A 165 19.03 -21.07 -43.57
CA LEU A 165 19.47 -19.89 -44.31
C LEU A 165 20.99 -19.68 -44.21
N LEU A 166 21.56 -19.78 -43.00
CA LEU A 166 23.00 -19.68 -42.79
C LEU A 166 23.78 -20.76 -43.55
N THR A 167 23.30 -22.00 -43.50
CA THR A 167 23.90 -23.13 -44.24
C THR A 167 23.85 -22.91 -45.75
N LEU A 168 22.77 -22.31 -46.26
CA LEU A 168 22.66 -21.96 -47.67
C LEU A 168 23.65 -20.85 -48.05
N MET A 169 23.77 -19.80 -47.23
CA MET A 169 24.74 -18.73 -47.43
C MET A 169 26.18 -19.26 -47.43
N GLU A 170 26.52 -20.18 -46.52
CA GLU A 170 27.85 -20.81 -46.44
C GLU A 170 28.20 -21.62 -47.70
N LYS A 171 27.20 -22.24 -48.35
CA LYS A 171 27.40 -22.95 -49.63
C LYS A 171 27.61 -22.02 -50.82
N PHE A 172 27.10 -20.79 -50.75
CA PHE A 172 27.25 -19.78 -51.81
C PHE A 172 28.41 -18.80 -51.56
N LEU A 173 29.05 -18.83 -50.40
CA LEU A 173 30.30 -18.13 -50.16
C LEU A 173 31.44 -18.89 -50.87
N PRO A 174 32.20 -18.24 -51.77
CA PRO A 174 33.34 -18.89 -52.41
C PRO A 174 34.35 -19.28 -51.32
N LYS A 175 34.72 -20.56 -51.24
CA LYS A 175 35.88 -20.97 -50.45
C LYS A 175 37.08 -20.22 -51.02
N GLU A 176 37.69 -19.34 -50.23
CA GLU A 176 38.97 -18.74 -50.61
C GLU A 176 39.93 -19.89 -50.93
N ARG A 177 40.46 -19.86 -52.15
CA ARG A 177 41.46 -20.80 -52.63
C ARG A 177 42.79 -20.34 -52.07
N ASP A 178 43.31 -21.09 -51.10
CA ASP A 178 44.74 -21.10 -50.77
C ASP A 178 45.57 -21.61 -51.96
#